data_AF-A0A9D0GAS5-F1
#
_entry.id   AF-A0A9D0GAS5-F1
#
_cell.length_a   1.000
_cell.length_b   1.000
_cell.length_c   1.000
_cell.angle_alpha   90.00
_cell.angle_beta   90.00
_cell.angle_gamma   90.00
#
_symmetry.space_group_name_H-M   'P 1'
#
loop_
_entity.id
_entity.type
_entity.pdbx_description
1 polymer ?
#
loop_
_entity_poly.entity_id
_entity_poly.type
_entity_poly.pdbx_seq_one_letter_code
_entity_poly.pdbx_strand_id
1 'polypeptide(L)'
;MKEKAKGKFLTKTTYGSIIFIDNHYLQIPVIMNNVQNTLRFQQMIESLKSRGFRLTPQRLALVALLADTTTHPTANQLYEQLRTRFPTMSRATVYKTLSTLKELGEIQELSTGDGEARYDGYQAEPHPHLMCIQCKRIIDYPMEEWPAALIAEIETASGFQILGYEMVFYGVCPVCRAAGRQTQSSDSSSFDTSTN
;
A
#
# COMPACT_ATOMS: atom_id res chain seq x y z
N MET A 1 -47.84 -36.68 -1.44
CA MET A 1 -47.64 -36.56 0.02
C MET A 1 -46.24 -36.01 0.29
N LYS A 2 -46.17 -34.86 0.99
CA LYS A 2 -45.15 -34.38 1.96
C LYS A 2 -43.66 -34.49 1.60
N GLU A 3 -42.87 -33.41 1.40
CA GLU A 3 -42.48 -32.29 2.28
C GLU A 3 -41.17 -32.55 3.09
N LYS A 4 -40.12 -31.74 2.77
CA LYS A 4 -38.97 -31.22 3.58
C LYS A 4 -38.00 -32.27 4.24
N ALA A 5 -36.72 -32.02 4.52
CA ALA A 5 -35.94 -30.79 4.71
C ALA A 5 -34.41 -31.06 4.67
N LYS A 6 -33.65 -30.03 4.26
CA LYS A 6 -32.42 -29.47 4.86
C LYS A 6 -31.15 -30.33 5.02
N GLY A 7 -30.08 -29.85 4.38
CA GLY A 7 -28.68 -30.15 4.73
C GLY A 7 -27.70 -29.30 3.91
N LYS A 8 -27.43 -28.09 4.39
CA LYS A 8 -26.46 -27.10 3.86
C LYS A 8 -25.03 -27.64 3.98
N PHE A 9 -24.22 -27.57 2.93
CA PHE A 9 -22.78 -27.36 3.06
C PHE A 9 -22.32 -26.43 1.93
N LEU A 10 -22.07 -25.18 2.31
CA LEU A 10 -21.37 -24.18 1.53
C LEU A 10 -19.89 -24.37 1.82
N THR A 11 -19.04 -24.48 0.80
CA THR A 11 -17.75 -23.78 0.68
C THR A 11 -17.07 -24.17 -0.63
N LYS A 12 -16.89 -23.18 -1.52
CA LYS A 12 -15.77 -23.05 -2.47
C LYS A 12 -15.93 -21.71 -3.16
N THR A 13 -15.56 -20.65 -2.46
CA THR A 13 -15.23 -19.36 -3.09
C THR A 13 -13.88 -19.55 -3.79
N THR A 14 -13.93 -19.64 -5.12
CA THR A 14 -12.76 -19.51 -6.00
C THR A 14 -12.17 -18.11 -5.84
N TYR A 15 -10.97 -18.03 -5.27
CA TYR A 15 -10.16 -16.81 -5.25
C TYR A 15 -9.64 -16.52 -6.66
N GLY A 16 -10.10 -15.39 -7.21
CA GLY A 16 -9.35 -14.47 -8.06
C GLY A 16 -8.58 -15.06 -9.24
N SER A 17 -9.28 -15.22 -10.37
CA SER A 17 -8.67 -15.26 -11.70
C SER A 17 -7.83 -13.99 -11.92
N ILE A 18 -6.53 -14.15 -12.12
CA ILE A 18 -5.67 -13.09 -12.63
C ILE A 18 -6.12 -12.79 -14.06
N ILE A 19 -6.78 -11.63 -14.27
CA ILE A 19 -6.98 -11.10 -15.61
C ILE A 19 -5.94 -10.00 -15.82
N PHE A 20 -4.88 -10.34 -16.55
CA PHE A 20 -4.12 -9.33 -17.27
C PHE A 20 -5.01 -8.87 -18.43
N ILE A 21 -5.49 -7.62 -18.38
CA ILE A 21 -6.05 -6.95 -19.54
C ILE A 21 -5.22 -5.71 -19.81
N ASP A 22 -4.59 -5.73 -20.97
CA ASP A 22 -3.88 -4.61 -21.57
C ASP A 22 -4.79 -3.37 -21.62
N ASN A 23 -4.24 -2.25 -21.15
CA ASN A 23 -4.58 -0.89 -21.57
C ASN A 23 -6.09 -0.58 -21.78
N HIS A 24 -6.86 -0.41 -20.69
CA HIS A 24 -8.22 0.14 -20.76
C HIS A 24 -8.41 1.34 -19.81
N TYR A 25 -8.00 2.52 -20.28
CA TYR A 25 -8.24 3.84 -19.68
C TYR A 25 -9.72 4.32 -19.69
N LEU A 26 -10.71 3.44 -19.91
CA LEU A 26 -12.08 3.84 -20.21
C LEU A 26 -13.18 3.38 -19.22
N GLN A 27 -12.84 2.90 -18.02
CA GLN A 27 -13.87 2.50 -17.02
C GLN A 27 -13.81 3.23 -15.65
N ILE A 28 -13.09 4.35 -15.53
CA ILE A 28 -12.93 5.08 -14.25
C ILE A 28 -14.23 5.69 -13.67
N PRO A 29 -15.23 6.17 -14.44
CA PRO A 29 -16.42 6.80 -13.84
C PRO A 29 -17.27 5.84 -13.00
N VAL A 30 -17.36 4.57 -13.41
CA VAL A 30 -18.17 3.55 -12.72
C VAL A 30 -17.43 3.02 -11.49
N ILE A 31 -16.11 2.83 -11.59
CA ILE A 31 -15.27 2.40 -10.47
C ILE A 31 -15.26 3.45 -9.36
N MET A 32 -15.15 4.74 -9.68
CA MET A 32 -15.17 5.79 -8.67
C MET A 32 -16.48 5.88 -7.87
N ASN A 33 -17.64 5.65 -8.49
CA ASN A 33 -18.91 5.65 -7.76
C ASN A 33 -19.02 4.48 -6.76
N ASN A 34 -18.42 3.32 -7.06
CA ASN A 34 -18.40 2.18 -6.14
C ASN A 34 -17.34 2.35 -5.05
N VAL A 35 -16.17 2.90 -5.39
CA VAL A 35 -15.09 3.19 -4.44
C VAL A 35 -15.50 4.23 -3.40
N GLN A 36 -16.24 5.26 -3.81
CA GLN A 36 -16.75 6.29 -2.89
C GLN A 36 -17.72 5.73 -1.83
N ASN A 37 -18.29 4.54 -2.05
CA ASN A 37 -19.17 3.88 -1.08
C ASN A 37 -18.44 2.89 -0.17
N THR A 38 -17.13 2.71 -0.34
CA THR A 38 -16.35 1.84 0.55
C THR A 38 -16.25 2.46 1.95
N LEU A 39 -16.25 1.61 2.99
CA LEU A 39 -16.03 2.07 4.36
C LEU A 39 -14.69 2.80 4.48
N ARG A 40 -13.65 2.30 3.80
CA ARG A 40 -12.31 2.89 3.83
C ARG A 40 -12.28 4.32 3.30
N PHE A 41 -12.89 4.57 2.14
CA PHE A 41 -13.00 5.91 1.59
C PHE A 41 -13.74 6.85 2.56
N GLN A 42 -14.89 6.42 3.09
CA GLN A 42 -15.69 7.23 4.01
C GLN A 42 -14.93 7.57 5.29
N GLN A 43 -14.17 6.63 5.85
CA GLN A 43 -13.29 6.84 7.01
C GLN A 43 -12.24 7.93 6.73
N MET A 44 -11.48 7.82 5.64
CA MET A 44 -10.47 8.83 5.27
C MET A 44 -11.10 10.21 5.09
N ILE A 45 -12.28 10.27 4.46
CA ILE A 45 -13.01 11.52 4.24
C ILE A 45 -13.47 12.13 5.57
N GLU A 46 -13.98 11.34 6.50
CA GLU A 46 -14.41 11.82 7.80
C GLU A 46 -13.23 12.32 8.64
N SER A 47 -12.11 11.61 8.60
CA SER A 47 -10.86 12.02 9.25
C SER A 47 -10.37 13.38 8.73
N LEU A 48 -10.39 13.59 7.41
CA LEU A 48 -10.08 14.89 6.81
C LEU A 48 -11.07 15.99 7.23
N LYS A 49 -12.38 15.70 7.23
CA LYS A 49 -13.42 16.67 7.60
C LYS A 49 -13.31 17.10 9.05
N SER A 50 -13.18 16.15 9.97
CA SER A 50 -13.12 16.39 11.42
C SER A 50 -11.93 17.29 11.81
N ARG A 51 -10.90 17.35 10.96
CA ARG A 51 -9.70 18.16 11.12
C ARG A 51 -9.70 19.45 10.28
N GLY A 52 -10.83 19.77 9.64
CA GLY A 52 -11.02 21.02 8.90
C GLY A 52 -10.33 21.07 7.54
N PHE A 53 -9.88 19.94 7.01
CA PHE A 53 -9.21 19.90 5.71
C PHE A 53 -10.21 20.07 4.57
N ARG A 54 -9.89 20.96 3.62
CA ARG A 54 -10.71 21.15 2.42
C ARG A 54 -10.69 19.88 1.55
N LEU A 55 -11.87 19.43 1.13
CA LEU A 55 -12.06 18.30 0.23
C LEU A 55 -12.13 18.78 -1.23
N THR A 56 -10.98 19.06 -1.83
CA THR A 56 -10.93 19.42 -3.26
C THR A 56 -11.15 18.19 -4.14
N PRO A 57 -11.60 18.35 -5.40
CA PRO A 57 -11.77 17.23 -6.32
C PRO A 57 -10.50 16.37 -6.51
N GLN A 58 -9.31 16.99 -6.53
CA GLN A 58 -8.04 16.27 -6.64
C GLN A 58 -7.76 15.41 -5.41
N ARG A 59 -8.03 15.94 -4.20
CA ARG A 59 -7.86 15.22 -2.94
C ARG A 59 -8.83 14.05 -2.84
N LEU A 60 -10.09 14.27 -3.19
CA LEU A 60 -11.10 13.21 -3.23
C LEU A 60 -10.70 12.07 -4.18
N ALA A 61 -10.17 12.41 -5.35
CA ALA A 61 -9.72 11.41 -6.32
C ALA A 61 -8.51 10.60 -5.82
N LEU A 62 -7.56 11.26 -5.14
CA LEU A 62 -6.41 10.58 -4.53
C LEU A 62 -6.83 9.67 -3.37
N VAL A 63 -7.74 10.13 -2.51
CA VAL A 63 -8.31 9.32 -1.42
C VAL A 63 -9.06 8.12 -1.97
N ALA A 64 -9.83 8.28 -3.03
CA ALA A 64 -10.50 7.16 -3.70
C ALA A 64 -9.48 6.14 -4.23
N LEU A 65 -8.43 6.61 -4.91
CA LEU A 65 -7.40 5.72 -5.44
C LEU A 65 -6.68 4.92 -4.34
N LEU A 66 -6.36 5.58 -3.22
CA LEU A 66 -5.73 4.95 -2.06
C LEU A 66 -6.66 3.94 -1.35
N ALA A 67 -7.95 4.26 -1.24
CA ALA A 67 -8.92 3.39 -0.56
C ALA A 67 -9.26 2.10 -1.35
N ASP A 68 -9.01 2.08 -2.66
CA ASP A 68 -9.32 0.95 -3.56
C ASP A 68 -8.09 0.09 -3.89
N THR A 69 -6.89 0.64 -3.77
CA THR A 69 -5.67 -0.06 -4.19
C THR A 69 -5.17 -1.00 -3.10
N THR A 70 -5.03 -2.28 -3.44
CA THR A 70 -4.33 -3.31 -2.64
C THR A 70 -2.84 -3.41 -3.01
N THR A 71 -2.37 -2.48 -3.83
CA THR A 71 -0.95 -2.33 -4.15
C THR A 71 -0.40 -1.14 -3.39
N HIS A 72 0.92 -1.07 -3.23
CA HIS A 72 1.60 0.04 -2.56
C HIS A 72 2.25 0.95 -3.60
N PRO A 73 1.50 1.90 -4.21
CA PRO A 73 2.03 2.78 -5.23
C PRO A 73 2.95 3.85 -4.63
N THR A 74 3.84 4.37 -5.47
CA THR A 74 4.63 5.55 -5.13
C THR A 74 3.84 6.84 -5.36
N ALA A 75 4.29 7.95 -4.77
CA ALA A 75 3.70 9.27 -5.02
C ALA A 75 3.71 9.63 -6.52
N ASN A 76 4.76 9.24 -7.26
CA ASN A 76 4.82 9.46 -8.71
C ASN A 76 3.78 8.62 -9.44
N GLN A 77 3.59 7.34 -9.08
CA GLN A 77 2.58 6.50 -9.70
C GLN A 77 1.16 7.05 -9.47
N LEU A 78 0.87 7.51 -8.25
CA LEU A 78 -0.39 8.18 -7.92
C LEU A 78 -0.59 9.47 -8.76
N TYR A 79 0.47 10.27 -8.91
CA TYR A 79 0.44 11.46 -9.75
C TYR A 79 0.16 11.14 -11.23
N GLU A 80 0.88 10.17 -11.80
CA GLU A 80 0.73 9.79 -13.22
C GLU A 80 -0.67 9.25 -13.51
N GLN A 81 -1.29 8.52 -12.58
CA GLN A 81 -2.67 8.05 -12.71
C GLN A 81 -3.70 9.19 -12.68
N LEU A 82 -3.45 10.25 -11.91
CA LEU A 82 -4.40 11.35 -11.71
C LEU A 82 -4.23 12.53 -12.68
N ARG A 83 -3.02 12.77 -13.21
CA ARG A 83 -2.72 13.98 -14.01
C ARG A 83 -3.54 14.07 -15.30
N THR A 84 -3.94 12.94 -15.87
CA THR A 84 -4.77 12.90 -17.09
C THR A 84 -6.15 13.51 -16.85
N ARG A 85 -6.71 13.30 -15.65
CA ARG A 85 -8.00 13.87 -15.22
C ARG A 85 -7.86 15.25 -14.59
N PHE A 86 -6.72 15.53 -13.95
CA PHE A 86 -6.44 16.82 -13.32
C PHE A 86 -5.13 17.42 -13.85
N PRO A 87 -5.11 17.99 -15.08
CA PRO A 87 -3.87 18.48 -15.71
C PRO A 87 -3.16 19.60 -14.94
N THR A 88 -3.90 20.33 -14.10
CA THR A 88 -3.38 21.40 -13.25
C THR A 88 -2.86 20.90 -11.90
N MET A 89 -3.02 19.60 -11.59
CA MET A 89 -2.48 18.99 -10.39
C MET A 89 -0.95 18.92 -10.48
N SER A 90 -0.28 19.26 -9.39
CA SER A 90 1.18 19.10 -9.26
C SER A 90 1.51 17.88 -8.41
N ARG A 91 2.74 17.37 -8.55
CA ARG A 91 3.29 16.36 -7.61
C ARG A 91 3.21 16.83 -6.16
N ALA A 92 3.45 18.12 -5.91
CA ALA A 92 3.32 18.72 -4.57
C ALA A 92 1.91 18.57 -3.98
N THR A 93 0.85 18.57 -4.80
CA THR A 93 -0.52 18.32 -4.35
C THR A 93 -0.72 16.88 -3.86
N VAL A 94 -0.08 15.91 -4.53
CA VAL A 94 -0.08 14.50 -4.09
C VAL A 94 0.63 14.38 -2.76
N TYR A 95 1.89 14.83 -2.67
CA TYR A 95 2.69 14.77 -1.43
C TYR A 95 2.01 15.45 -0.24
N LYS A 96 1.44 16.64 -0.43
CA LYS A 96 0.71 17.33 0.66
C LYS A 96 -0.47 16.50 1.17
N THR A 97 -1.20 15.84 0.28
CA THR A 97 -2.34 15.02 0.67
C THR A 97 -1.89 13.74 1.37
N LEU A 98 -0.83 13.09 0.87
CA LEU A 98 -0.24 11.92 1.50
C LEU A 98 0.30 12.25 2.91
N SER A 99 1.02 13.35 3.08
CA SER A 99 1.48 13.83 4.39
C SER A 99 0.32 14.02 5.35
N THR A 100 -0.73 14.71 4.91
CA THR A 100 -1.94 14.90 5.73
C THR A 100 -2.57 13.59 6.13
N LEU A 101 -2.78 12.65 5.20
CA LEU A 101 -3.39 11.36 5.52
C LEU A 101 -2.51 10.53 6.48
N LYS A 102 -1.19 10.58 6.32
CA LYS A 102 -0.22 9.92 7.21
C LYS A 102 -0.29 10.50 8.62
N GLU A 103 -0.28 11.83 8.75
CA GLU A 103 -0.41 12.53 10.04
C GLU A 103 -1.73 12.19 10.76
N LEU A 104 -2.77 11.89 9.99
CA LEU A 104 -4.07 11.44 10.50
C LEU A 104 -4.13 9.93 10.83
N GLY A 105 -3.07 9.18 10.55
CA GLY A 105 -3.04 7.72 10.73
C GLY A 105 -3.88 6.97 9.71
N GLU A 106 -4.27 7.60 8.61
CA GLU A 106 -5.10 6.98 7.57
C GLU A 106 -4.27 6.19 6.55
N ILE A 107 -2.98 6.48 6.39
CA ILE A 107 -2.14 5.72 5.46
C ILE A 107 -0.81 5.37 6.12
N GLN A 108 -0.21 4.28 5.66
CA GLN A 108 1.17 3.95 6.00
C GLN A 108 2.10 4.37 4.87
N GLU A 109 3.29 4.84 5.25
CA GLU A 109 4.37 5.12 4.32
C GLU A 109 5.47 4.10 4.54
N LEU A 110 5.76 3.33 3.50
CA LEU A 110 6.73 2.24 3.50
C LEU A 110 8.01 2.71 2.81
N SER A 111 9.13 2.61 3.51
CA SER A 111 10.45 2.91 2.95
C SER A 111 11.01 1.67 2.26
N THR A 112 11.22 1.75 0.94
CA THR A 112 11.74 0.62 0.13
C THR A 112 13.25 0.61 -0.05
N GLY A 113 13.97 1.57 0.57
CA GLY A 113 15.43 1.66 0.54
C GLY A 113 16.04 2.06 -0.82
N ASP A 114 15.22 2.23 -1.85
CA ASP A 114 15.59 2.70 -3.20
C ASP A 114 15.31 4.20 -3.41
N GLY A 115 14.99 4.92 -2.34
CA GLY A 115 14.79 6.37 -2.34
C GLY A 115 13.37 6.83 -2.68
N GLU A 116 12.44 5.93 -2.98
CA GLU A 116 11.05 6.29 -3.27
C GLU A 116 10.07 5.60 -2.30
N ALA A 117 9.37 6.40 -1.50
CA ALA A 117 8.38 5.85 -0.57
C ALA A 117 7.15 5.30 -1.30
N ARG A 118 6.58 4.24 -0.71
CA ARG A 118 5.31 3.64 -1.14
C ARG A 118 4.24 3.84 -0.08
N TYR A 119 2.99 3.87 -0.50
CA TYR A 119 1.88 4.20 0.40
C TYR A 119 0.85 3.09 0.44
N ASP A 120 0.46 2.67 1.65
CA ASP A 120 -0.71 1.81 1.88
C ASP A 120 -1.90 2.67 2.28
N GLY A 121 -2.97 2.62 1.49
CA GLY A 121 -4.24 3.25 1.83
C GLY A 121 -5.34 2.27 2.21
N TYR A 122 -5.19 0.98 1.91
CA TYR A 122 -6.24 0.00 2.11
C TYR A 122 -6.35 -0.40 3.58
N GLN A 123 -5.21 -0.50 4.28
CA GLN A 123 -5.17 -0.93 5.67
C GLN A 123 -4.35 0.05 6.52
N ALA A 124 -5.05 0.79 7.38
CA ALA A 124 -4.42 1.76 8.28
C ALA A 124 -3.67 1.08 9.44
N GLU A 125 -4.19 -0.06 9.92
CA GLU A 125 -3.57 -0.82 11.02
C GLU A 125 -2.22 -1.41 10.58
N PRO A 126 -1.17 -1.33 11.43
CA PRO A 126 0.12 -1.92 11.12
C PRO A 126 -0.03 -3.39 10.71
N HIS A 127 0.73 -3.83 9.72
CA HIS A 127 0.73 -5.23 9.33
C HIS A 127 2.07 -5.57 8.69
N PRO A 128 2.44 -6.86 8.62
CA PRO A 128 3.70 -7.22 8.04
C PRO A 128 3.67 -7.09 6.52
N HIS A 129 4.70 -6.45 5.98
CA HIS A 129 4.92 -6.32 4.55
C HIS A 129 6.03 -7.26 4.10
N LEU A 130 5.86 -7.95 2.97
CA LEU A 130 6.92 -8.70 2.30
C LEU A 130 7.42 -7.91 1.09
N MET A 131 8.67 -7.45 1.13
CA MET A 131 9.29 -6.73 0.02
C MET A 131 10.29 -7.59 -0.74
N CYS A 132 10.12 -7.67 -2.07
CA CYS A 132 11.11 -8.29 -2.95
C CYS A 132 12.30 -7.37 -3.17
N ILE A 133 13.52 -7.79 -2.79
CA ILE A 133 14.73 -6.99 -2.99
C ILE A 133 15.10 -6.80 -4.46
N GLN A 134 14.64 -7.67 -5.36
CA GLN A 134 14.94 -7.63 -6.79
C GLN A 134 13.98 -6.74 -7.59
N CYS A 135 12.66 -6.95 -7.46
CA CYS A 135 11.66 -6.20 -8.24
C CYS A 135 10.90 -5.15 -7.43
N LYS A 136 11.21 -5.01 -6.13
CA LYS A 136 10.61 -4.03 -5.22
C LYS A 136 9.10 -4.17 -5.03
N ARG A 137 8.51 -5.29 -5.46
CA ARG A 137 7.10 -5.60 -5.18
C ARG A 137 6.92 -5.77 -3.67
N ILE A 138 5.89 -5.11 -3.14
CA ILE A 138 5.39 -5.28 -1.78
C ILE A 138 4.08 -6.05 -1.85
N ILE A 139 3.89 -6.98 -0.90
CA ILE A 139 2.62 -7.63 -0.64
C ILE A 139 2.38 -7.69 0.86
N ASP A 140 1.11 -7.68 1.26
CA ASP A 140 0.73 -7.82 2.66
C ASP A 140 0.82 -9.29 3.06
N TYR A 141 1.34 -9.55 4.26
CA TYR A 141 1.29 -10.87 4.86
C TYR A 141 0.15 -10.93 5.88
N PRO A 142 -0.86 -11.78 5.68
CA PRO A 142 -1.93 -11.94 6.64
C PRO A 142 -1.37 -12.60 7.91
N MET A 143 -1.33 -11.85 9.00
CA MET A 143 -0.92 -12.33 10.31
C MET A 143 -2.14 -12.35 11.23
N GLU A 144 -2.47 -13.54 11.74
CA GLU A 144 -3.63 -13.72 12.64
C GLU A 144 -3.31 -13.24 14.06
N GLU A 145 -2.07 -13.41 14.51
CA GLU A 145 -1.63 -13.05 15.86
C GLU A 145 -0.55 -11.98 15.83
N TRP A 146 -0.82 -10.87 16.50
CA TRP A 146 0.12 -9.77 16.66
C TRP A 146 1.25 -10.14 17.63
N PRO A 147 2.47 -9.60 17.46
CA PRO A 147 3.66 -9.99 18.21
C PRO A 147 3.69 -9.42 19.65
N ALA A 148 2.58 -9.53 20.40
CA ALA A 148 2.44 -8.98 21.74
C ALA A 148 3.50 -9.53 22.71
N ALA A 149 3.82 -10.83 22.61
CA ALA A 149 4.87 -11.44 23.41
C ALA A 149 6.25 -10.83 23.15
N LEU A 150 6.59 -10.57 21.88
CA LEU A 150 7.85 -9.94 21.50
C LEU A 150 7.91 -8.48 21.98
N ILE A 151 6.82 -7.73 21.86
CA ILE A 151 6.75 -6.35 22.36
C ILE A 151 7.00 -6.33 23.88
N ALA A 152 6.30 -7.19 24.63
CA ALA A 152 6.47 -7.28 26.08
C ALA A 152 7.90 -7.69 26.48
N GLU A 153 8.52 -8.61 25.74
CA GLU A 153 9.92 -9.00 25.94
C GLU A 153 10.86 -7.79 25.74
N ILE A 154 10.69 -7.03 24.66
CA ILE A 154 11.50 -5.85 24.36
C ILE A 154 11.32 -4.77 25.43
N GLU A 155 10.08 -4.46 25.82
CA GLU A 155 9.79 -3.47 26.87
C GLU A 155 10.44 -3.87 28.20
N THR A 156 10.33 -5.14 28.58
CA THR A 156 10.91 -5.67 29.82
C THR A 156 12.44 -5.63 29.80
N ALA A 157 13.06 -6.02 28.69
CA ALA A 157 14.52 -6.09 28.58
C ALA A 157 15.18 -4.72 28.39
N SER A 158 14.50 -3.78 27.74
CA SER A 158 15.06 -2.46 27.41
C SER A 158 14.61 -1.33 28.35
N GLY A 159 13.47 -1.49 29.04
CA GLY A 159 12.82 -0.44 29.82
C GLY A 159 12.11 0.63 28.96
N PHE A 160 11.99 0.42 27.64
CA PHE A 160 11.25 1.34 26.77
C PHE A 160 9.74 1.09 26.87
N GLN A 161 8.96 2.15 26.66
CA GLN A 161 7.55 2.03 26.31
C GLN A 161 7.43 2.05 24.78
N ILE A 162 6.96 0.95 24.19
CA ILE A 162 6.80 0.84 22.74
C ILE A 162 5.50 1.53 22.33
N LEU A 163 5.61 2.57 21.51
CA LEU A 163 4.47 3.35 21.01
C LEU A 163 3.98 2.87 19.64
N GLY A 164 4.76 2.04 18.96
CA GLY A 164 4.46 1.53 17.63
C GLY A 164 5.65 0.77 17.05
N TYR A 165 5.41 0.09 15.93
CA TYR A 165 6.43 -0.66 15.21
C TYR A 165 6.03 -0.80 13.73
N GLU A 166 7.01 -1.13 12.89
CA GLU A 166 6.81 -1.46 11.47
C GLU A 166 7.47 -2.82 11.22
N MET A 167 6.75 -3.75 10.56
CA MET A 167 7.29 -5.06 10.19
C MET A 167 7.46 -5.14 8.67
N VAL A 168 8.71 -5.11 8.21
CA VAL A 168 9.05 -5.32 6.80
C VAL A 168 10.03 -6.48 6.68
N PHE A 169 9.63 -7.50 5.95
CA PHE A 169 10.44 -8.67 5.65
C PHE A 169 11.00 -8.57 4.22
N TYR A 170 12.31 -8.66 4.10
CA TYR A 170 13.02 -8.56 2.84
C TYR A 170 13.28 -9.95 2.28
N GLY A 171 12.90 -10.20 1.03
CA GLY A 171 13.08 -11.50 0.39
C GLY A 171 13.13 -11.43 -1.13
N VAL A 172 13.02 -12.57 -1.80
CA VAL A 172 12.91 -12.65 -3.27
C VAL A 172 11.58 -13.29 -3.63
N CYS A 173 10.73 -12.57 -4.35
CA CYS A 173 9.39 -13.07 -4.70
C CYS A 173 9.46 -14.28 -5.64
N PRO A 174 8.41 -15.11 -5.70
CA PRO A 174 8.39 -16.31 -6.55
C PRO A 174 8.69 -16.02 -8.03
N VAL A 175 8.21 -14.90 -8.55
CA VAL A 175 8.46 -14.46 -9.94
C VAL A 175 9.94 -14.22 -10.18
N CYS A 176 10.60 -13.52 -9.26
CA CYS A 176 12.03 -13.22 -9.32
C CYS A 176 12.89 -14.48 -9.14
N ARG A 177 12.52 -15.36 -8.19
CA ARG A 177 13.19 -16.66 -8.00
C ARG A 177 13.10 -17.53 -9.25
N ALA A 178 11.94 -17.57 -9.91
CA ALA A 178 11.73 -18.34 -11.14
C ALA A 178 12.46 -17.74 -12.35
N ALA A 179 12.60 -16.41 -12.40
CA ALA A 179 13.27 -15.71 -13.49
C ALA A 179 14.80 -15.80 -13.47
N GLY A 180 15.41 -16.40 -12.44
CA GLY A 180 16.84 -16.69 -12.38
C GLY A 180 17.77 -15.47 -12.56
N ARG A 181 17.31 -14.25 -12.28
CA ARG A 181 18.12 -13.04 -12.51
C ARG A 181 19.17 -12.88 -11.42
N GLN A 182 20.41 -13.14 -11.80
CA GLN A 182 21.60 -12.66 -11.10
C GLN A 182 21.58 -11.13 -11.09
N THR A 183 21.78 -10.54 -9.92
CA THR A 183 21.91 -9.10 -9.72
C THR A 183 23.13 -8.58 -10.46
N GLN A 184 22.94 -7.70 -11.45
CA GLN A 184 24.03 -6.84 -11.92
C GLN A 184 24.30 -5.80 -10.84
N SER A 185 25.47 -5.91 -10.21
CA SER A 185 26.08 -4.88 -9.38
C SER A 185 26.68 -3.80 -10.27
N SER A 186 26.00 -2.65 -10.36
CA SER A 186 26.62 -1.34 -10.60
C SER A 186 26.68 -0.68 -9.22
N ASP A 187 27.81 -0.31 -8.62
CA ASP A 187 28.91 0.43 -9.21
C ASP A 187 30.27 0.08 -8.59
N SER A 188 31.25 -0.13 -9.47
CA SER A 188 32.65 0.14 -9.21
C SER A 188 32.91 1.64 -9.42
N SER A 189 33.22 2.37 -8.36
CA SER A 189 33.99 3.61 -8.49
C SER A 189 35.30 3.46 -7.72
N SER A 190 36.32 3.13 -8.51
CA SER A 190 37.73 3.25 -8.17
C SER A 190 38.01 4.69 -7.75
N PHE A 191 38.39 4.92 -6.50
CA PHE A 191 39.13 6.11 -6.14
C PHE A 191 40.61 5.82 -6.41
N ASP A 192 41.08 6.48 -7.45
CA ASP A 192 42.44 6.51 -7.98
C ASP A 192 43.41 7.04 -6.92
N THR A 193 44.39 6.22 -6.54
CA THR A 193 45.58 6.66 -5.80
C THR A 193 46.59 7.17 -6.82
N SER A 194 46.71 8.49 -6.96
CA SER A 194 47.82 9.12 -7.66
C SER A 194 48.27 10.41 -6.94
N THR A 195 49.33 10.24 -6.16
CA THR A 195 50.49 11.12 -5.95
C THR A 195 50.45 12.54 -6.52
N ASN A 196 50.55 13.53 -5.63
CA ASN A 196 51.69 14.47 -5.56
C ASN A 196 51.77 15.10 -4.17
#